data_AF-A0A535HVG8-F1
#
_entry.id   AF-A0A535HVG8-F1
#
_cell.length_a   1.000
_cell.length_b   1.000
_cell.length_c   1.000
_cell.angle_alpha   90.00
_cell.angle_beta   90.00
_cell.angle_gamma   90.00
#
_symmetry.space_group_name_H-M   'P 1'
#
loop_
_entity.id
_entity.type
_entity.pdbx_description
1 polymer ?
#
loop_
_entity_poly.entity_id
_entity_poly.type
_entity_poly.pdbx_seq_one_letter_code
_entity_poly.pdbx_strand_id
1 'polypeptide(L)'
;MANSHRRRSADARPLPSEDAFHRVRGEDPLDAAGLEAVQLWIDAYQDMVAFEQYLLHHARRRLATLRSEPARRHLQEVDITLLEIRHDRIRRRLELWQQRARELQERAQPSLISVAPEEGRKPHRQAG
;
A
#
# COMPACT_ATOMS: atom_id res chain seq x y z
N MET A 1 30.42 42.22 12.17
CA MET A 1 30.38 42.23 10.69
C MET A 1 30.22 40.80 10.19
N ALA A 2 29.32 40.59 9.21
CA ALA A 2 29.08 39.43 8.32
C ALA A 2 28.93 38.03 8.97
N ASN A 3 27.77 37.38 9.08
CA ASN A 3 26.66 37.06 8.17
C ASN A 3 26.97 36.06 7.02
N SER A 4 26.20 34.95 7.04
CA SER A 4 25.63 34.25 5.88
C SER A 4 26.44 33.18 5.13
N HIS A 5 26.12 31.89 5.36
CA HIS A 5 25.29 31.04 4.47
C HIS A 5 25.60 29.54 4.57
N ARG A 6 24.63 28.76 5.05
CA ARG A 6 24.16 27.49 4.45
C ARG A 6 22.86 27.11 5.16
N ARG A 7 21.73 27.67 4.71
CA ARG A 7 20.74 27.01 3.83
C ARG A 7 20.29 25.65 4.38
N ARG A 8 19.05 25.67 4.84
CA ARG A 8 18.15 24.55 5.16
C ARG A 8 18.31 23.40 4.18
N SER A 9 18.59 22.22 4.70
CA SER A 9 18.05 20.96 4.17
C SER A 9 16.96 20.50 5.13
N ALA A 10 15.86 21.26 5.15
CA ALA A 10 14.64 20.92 5.86
C ALA A 10 13.57 20.67 4.80
N ASP A 11 13.65 19.54 4.09
CA ASP A 11 12.48 19.00 3.35
C ASP A 11 12.67 17.57 2.81
N ALA A 12 13.34 16.70 3.58
CA ALA A 12 13.12 15.27 3.40
C ALA A 12 12.27 14.81 4.57
N ARG A 13 10.95 14.90 4.42
CA ARG A 13 10.06 14.14 5.31
C ARG A 13 10.52 12.68 5.16
N PRO A 14 11.04 12.02 6.21
CA PRO A 14 11.44 10.62 6.07
C PRO A 14 10.24 9.86 5.53
N LEU A 15 10.46 9.03 4.52
CA LEU A 15 9.43 8.11 4.04
C LEU A 15 8.89 7.39 5.29
N PRO A 16 7.55 7.28 5.44
CA PRO A 16 7.00 6.50 6.54
C PRO A 16 7.75 5.17 6.58
N SER A 17 8.30 4.81 7.76
CA SER A 17 8.98 3.53 7.89
C SER A 17 8.05 2.42 7.40
N GLU A 18 8.59 1.25 7.01
CA GLU A 18 7.82 0.06 6.62
C GLU A 18 6.81 -0.43 7.69
N ASP A 19 6.73 0.29 8.82
CA ASP A 19 5.96 0.06 10.03
C ASP A 19 4.94 1.18 10.34
N ALA A 20 4.76 2.17 9.45
CA ALA A 20 3.87 3.31 9.68
C ALA A 20 2.38 2.93 9.85
N PHE A 21 2.05 1.68 9.52
CA PHE A 21 0.77 1.04 9.76
C PHE A 21 1.09 -0.30 10.41
N HIS A 22 0.99 -0.43 11.75
CA HIS A 22 1.44 -1.67 12.42
C HIS A 22 0.91 -2.90 11.68
N ARG A 23 1.82 -3.83 11.47
CA ARG A 23 1.58 -5.12 10.85
C ARG A 23 0.59 -5.94 11.67
N VAL A 24 -0.17 -6.79 11.01
CA VAL A 24 -0.87 -7.86 11.72
C VAL A 24 0.19 -8.83 12.25
N ARG A 25 -0.01 -9.38 13.46
CA ARG A 25 0.94 -10.35 14.01
C ARG A 25 0.99 -11.57 13.09
N GLY A 26 2.20 -11.95 12.66
CA GLY A 26 2.43 -13.06 11.73
C GLY A 26 2.46 -12.65 10.26
N GLU A 27 2.30 -11.35 9.96
CA GLU A 27 2.44 -10.82 8.61
C GLU A 27 3.87 -10.92 8.07
N ASP A 28 3.99 -11.46 6.86
CA ASP A 28 5.26 -11.55 6.14
C ASP A 28 5.82 -10.16 5.82
N PRO A 29 7.16 -9.98 5.82
CA PRO A 29 7.76 -8.75 5.31
C PRO A 29 7.39 -8.54 3.83
N LEU A 30 6.90 -7.34 3.50
CA LEU A 30 6.41 -6.99 2.15
C LEU A 30 7.48 -7.25 1.06
N ASP A 31 8.73 -6.93 1.36
CA ASP A 31 9.88 -7.04 0.46
C ASP A 31 10.33 -8.50 0.22
N ALA A 32 10.17 -9.35 1.24
CA ALA A 32 10.53 -10.78 1.21
C ALA A 32 9.38 -11.70 0.77
N ALA A 33 8.13 -11.22 0.79
CA ALA A 33 6.96 -12.03 0.46
C ALA A 33 6.93 -12.44 -1.03
N GLY A 34 6.66 -13.72 -1.28
CA GLY A 34 6.35 -14.29 -2.59
C GLY A 34 4.88 -14.12 -2.98
N LEU A 35 4.52 -14.54 -4.20
CA LEU A 35 3.18 -14.34 -4.77
C LEU A 35 2.04 -14.95 -3.92
N GLU A 36 2.24 -16.16 -3.38
CA GLU A 36 1.24 -16.83 -2.54
C GLU A 36 0.97 -16.06 -1.24
N ALA A 37 2.04 -15.68 -0.53
CA ALA A 37 1.93 -14.88 0.70
C ALA A 37 1.29 -13.51 0.42
N VAL A 38 1.66 -12.86 -0.69
CA VAL A 38 1.05 -11.59 -1.11
C VAL A 38 -0.46 -11.74 -1.32
N GLN A 39 -0.89 -12.77 -2.04
CA GLN A 39 -2.32 -12.98 -2.28
C GLN A 39 -3.07 -13.26 -0.98
N LEU A 40 -2.51 -14.11 -0.11
CA LEU A 40 -3.09 -14.39 1.21
C LEU A 40 -3.32 -13.11 2.03
N TRP A 41 -2.32 -12.22 2.08
CA TRP A 41 -2.45 -10.98 2.84
C TRP A 41 -3.39 -9.98 2.16
N ILE A 42 -3.46 -9.92 0.83
CA ILE A 42 -4.49 -9.14 0.13
C ILE A 42 -5.88 -9.57 0.57
N ASP A 43 -6.17 -10.87 0.54
CA ASP A 43 -7.49 -11.41 0.89
C ASP A 43 -7.81 -11.12 2.37
N ALA A 44 -6.86 -11.37 3.28
CA ALA A 44 -7.02 -11.08 4.70
C ALA A 44 -7.29 -9.59 4.97
N TYR A 45 -6.57 -8.68 4.31
CA TYR A 45 -6.80 -7.24 4.46
C TYR A 45 -8.12 -6.78 3.82
N GLN A 46 -8.57 -7.40 2.73
CA GLN A 46 -9.89 -7.14 2.15
C GLN A 46 -11.01 -7.51 3.13
N ASP A 47 -10.91 -8.68 3.78
CA ASP A 47 -11.85 -9.13 4.80
C ASP A 47 -11.89 -8.14 5.98
N MET A 48 -10.73 -7.69 6.44
CA MET A 48 -10.64 -6.71 7.51
C MET A 48 -11.24 -5.35 7.12
N VAL A 49 -11.00 -4.87 5.90
CA VAL A 49 -11.61 -3.63 5.38
C VAL A 49 -13.14 -3.76 5.36
N ALA A 50 -13.66 -4.86 4.85
CA ALA A 50 -15.10 -5.11 4.77
C ALA A 50 -15.73 -5.15 6.17
N PHE A 51 -15.07 -5.79 7.13
CA PHE A 51 -15.52 -5.85 8.51
C PHE A 51 -15.57 -4.47 9.18
N GLU A 52 -14.51 -3.65 9.03
CA GLU A 52 -14.48 -2.30 9.60
C GLU A 52 -15.52 -1.37 8.93
N GLN A 53 -15.76 -1.51 7.63
CA GLN A 53 -16.84 -0.80 6.93
C GLN A 53 -18.22 -1.17 7.48
N TYR A 54 -18.44 -2.47 7.74
CA TYR A 54 -19.66 -2.95 8.38
C TYR A 54 -19.84 -2.29 9.76
N LEU A 55 -18.80 -2.31 10.62
CA LEU A 55 -18.87 -1.68 11.94
C LEU A 55 -19.17 -0.17 11.85
N LEU A 56 -18.50 0.56 10.96
CA LEU A 56 -18.74 1.98 10.73
C LEU A 56 -20.17 2.27 10.28
N HIS A 57 -20.70 1.48 9.35
CA HIS A 57 -22.08 1.59 8.89
C HIS A 57 -23.06 1.43 10.06
N HIS A 58 -22.87 0.41 10.89
CA HIS A 58 -23.72 0.14 12.04
C HIS A 58 -23.60 1.20 13.14
N ALA A 59 -22.39 1.67 13.44
CA ALA A 59 -22.16 2.73 14.42
C ALA A 59 -22.86 4.04 14.00
N ARG A 60 -22.73 4.43 12.73
CA ARG A 60 -23.40 5.63 12.18
C ARG A 60 -24.92 5.50 12.21
N ARG A 61 -25.47 4.33 11.87
CA ARG A 61 -26.92 4.07 12.00
C ARG A 61 -27.39 4.15 13.46
N ARG A 62 -26.58 3.63 14.39
CA ARG A 62 -26.91 3.67 15.82
C ARG A 62 -26.94 5.10 16.35
N LEU A 63 -26.00 5.95 15.91
CA LEU A 63 -25.94 7.37 16.25
C LEU A 63 -27.25 8.10 15.96
N ALA A 64 -27.91 7.79 14.83
CA ALA A 64 -29.19 8.39 14.44
C ALA A 64 -30.37 8.01 15.35
N THR A 65 -30.25 6.94 16.14
CA THR A 65 -31.34 6.40 16.99
C THR A 65 -31.08 6.58 18.50
N LEU A 66 -29.88 6.99 18.87
CA LEU A 66 -29.47 7.17 20.26
C LEU A 66 -30.13 8.41 20.87
N ARG A 67 -30.88 8.20 21.96
CA ARG A 67 -31.58 9.27 22.69
C ARG A 67 -30.71 9.96 23.74
N SER A 68 -29.71 9.24 24.28
CA SER A 68 -28.82 9.78 25.32
C SER A 68 -27.75 10.65 24.69
N GLU A 69 -27.77 11.95 24.99
CA GLU A 69 -26.80 12.90 24.45
C GLU A 69 -25.35 12.58 24.84
N PRO A 70 -25.03 12.24 26.12
CA PRO A 70 -23.67 11.82 26.47
C PRO A 70 -23.21 10.58 25.70
N ALA A 71 -24.09 9.59 25.49
CA ALA A 71 -23.75 8.38 24.75
C ALA A 71 -23.58 8.66 23.26
N ARG A 72 -24.42 9.54 22.69
CA ARG A 72 -24.32 9.99 21.29
C ARG A 72 -22.98 10.68 21.03
N ARG A 73 -22.58 11.59 21.93
CA ARG A 73 -21.28 12.28 21.86
C ARG A 73 -20.11 11.29 21.93
N HIS A 74 -20.13 10.36 22.89
CA HIS A 74 -19.07 9.36 23.02
C HIS A 74 -18.94 8.48 21.76
N LEU A 75 -20.06 7.95 21.26
CA LEU A 75 -20.07 7.14 20.03
C LEU A 75 -19.52 7.93 18.83
N GLN A 76 -19.85 9.22 18.72
CA GLN A 76 -19.38 10.06 17.63
C GLN A 76 -17.90 10.41 17.74
N GLU A 77 -17.48 10.92 18.89
CA GLU A 77 -16.14 11.50 19.06
C GLU A 77 -15.06 10.43 19.29
N VAL A 78 -15.42 9.31 19.91
CA VAL A 78 -14.48 8.26 20.29
C VAL A 78 -14.62 7.07 19.36
N ASP A 79 -15.76 6.37 19.40
CA ASP A 79 -15.88 5.06 18.75
C ASP A 79 -15.82 5.16 17.22
N ILE A 80 -16.62 6.06 16.61
CA ILE A 80 -16.62 6.26 15.16
C ILE A 80 -15.26 6.76 14.68
N THR A 81 -14.67 7.75 15.37
CA THR A 81 -13.34 8.27 15.04
C THR A 81 -12.28 7.17 15.08
N LEU A 82 -12.29 6.31 16.09
CA LEU A 82 -11.33 5.20 16.20
C LEU A 82 -11.53 4.16 15.09
N LEU A 83 -12.78 3.83 14.75
CA LEU A 83 -13.10 2.94 13.64
C LEU A 83 -12.63 3.52 12.29
N GLU A 84 -12.81 4.84 12.07
CA GLU A 84 -12.34 5.51 10.85
C GLU A 84 -10.81 5.47 10.73
N ILE A 85 -10.09 5.79 11.81
CA ILE A 85 -8.62 5.73 11.85
C ILE A 85 -8.13 4.31 11.54
N ARG A 86 -8.79 3.30 12.13
CA ARG A 86 -8.42 1.90 11.93
C ARG A 86 -8.73 1.44 10.51
N HIS A 87 -9.91 1.78 9.98
CA HIS A 87 -10.31 1.49 8.60
C HIS A 87 -9.31 2.06 7.60
N ASP A 88 -8.94 3.33 7.74
CA ASP A 88 -7.97 3.98 6.86
C ASP A 88 -6.60 3.31 6.92
N ARG A 89 -6.17 2.94 8.12
CA ARG A 89 -4.90 2.24 8.31
C ARG A 89 -4.88 0.86 7.62
N ILE A 90 -5.94 0.07 7.79
CA ILE A 90 -6.07 -1.26 7.17
C ILE A 90 -6.12 -1.11 5.65
N ARG A 91 -6.88 -0.13 5.14
CA ARG A 91 -6.96 0.17 3.70
C ARG A 91 -5.61 0.54 3.11
N ARG A 92 -4.83 1.41 3.76
CA ARG A 92 -3.48 1.75 3.29
C ARG A 92 -2.54 0.54 3.28
N ARG A 93 -2.68 -0.36 4.27
CA ARG A 93 -1.88 -1.59 4.29
C ARG A 93 -2.29 -2.55 3.16
N LEU A 94 -3.58 -2.65 2.85
CA LEU A 94 -4.07 -3.37 1.66
C LEU A 94 -3.47 -2.80 0.36
N GLU A 95 -3.44 -1.47 0.22
CA GLU A 95 -2.86 -0.80 -0.94
C GLU A 95 -1.38 -1.15 -1.13
N LEU A 96 -0.60 -1.29 -0.04
CA LEU A 96 0.79 -1.73 -0.09
C LEU A 96 0.93 -3.18 -0.57
N TRP A 97 0.06 -4.10 -0.11
CA TRP A 97 0.06 -5.48 -0.59
C TRP A 97 -0.33 -5.58 -2.06
N GLN A 98 -1.32 -4.80 -2.50
CA GLN A 98 -1.71 -4.74 -3.91
C GLN A 98 -0.61 -4.14 -4.79
N GLN A 99 0.14 -3.15 -4.28
CA GLN A 99 1.34 -2.63 -4.94
C GLN A 99 2.37 -3.74 -5.14
N ARG A 100 2.63 -4.52 -4.08
CA ARG A 100 3.58 -5.62 -4.12
C ARG A 100 3.18 -6.71 -5.12
N ALA A 101 1.89 -7.06 -5.20
CA ALA A 101 1.38 -7.99 -6.20
C ALA A 101 1.70 -7.53 -7.64
N ARG A 102 1.47 -6.24 -7.95
CA ARG A 102 1.78 -5.67 -9.26
C ARG A 102 3.27 -5.77 -9.58
N GLU A 103 4.13 -5.41 -8.64
CA GLU A 103 5.60 -5.50 -8.81
C GLU A 103 6.07 -6.93 -9.10
N LEU A 104 5.52 -7.92 -8.39
CA LEU A 104 5.89 -9.33 -8.61
C LEU A 104 5.37 -9.83 -9.97
N GLN A 105 4.19 -9.41 -10.39
CA GLN A 105 3.63 -9.76 -11.69
C GLN A 105 4.42 -9.17 -12.85
N GLU A 106 4.85 -7.91 -12.72
CA GLU A 106 5.73 -7.24 -13.70
C GLU A 106 7.09 -7.94 -13.80
N ARG A 107 7.69 -8.36 -12.68
CA ARG A 107 8.95 -9.11 -12.68
C ARG A 107 8.82 -10.51 -13.28
N ALA A 108 7.65 -11.14 -13.13
CA ALA A 108 7.36 -12.45 -13.70
C ALA A 108 7.09 -12.41 -15.22
N GLN A 109 6.77 -11.24 -15.77
CA GLN A 109 6.66 -11.01 -17.21
C GLN A 109 7.91 -10.27 -17.71
N PRO A 110 9.05 -10.96 -17.98
CA PRO A 110 10.12 -10.32 -18.71
C PRO A 110 9.55 -9.97 -20.09
N SER A 111 9.51 -8.67 -20.39
CA SER A 111 9.10 -8.13 -21.67
C SER A 111 9.63 -9.02 -22.79
N LEU A 112 8.72 -9.56 -23.60
CA LEU A 112 9.01 -10.15 -24.91
C LEU A 112 9.54 -9.03 -25.82
N ILE A 113 10.72 -8.49 -25.52
CA ILE A 113 11.51 -7.75 -26.49
C ILE A 113 12.13 -8.84 -27.36
N SER A 114 11.36 -9.20 -28.38
CA SER A 114 11.76 -10.01 -29.52
C SER A 114 13.12 -9.53 -30.02
N VAL A 115 14.16 -10.31 -29.71
CA VAL A 115 15.42 -10.29 -30.45
C VAL A 115 15.06 -10.77 -31.85
N ALA A 116 14.93 -9.84 -32.80
CA ALA A 116 14.89 -10.22 -34.21
C ALA A 116 16.23 -10.89 -34.55
N PRO A 117 16.22 -12.05 -35.24
CA PRO A 117 17.44 -12.75 -35.58
C PRO A 117 18.24 -11.95 -36.62
N GLU A 118 19.56 -11.90 -36.44
CA GLU A 118 20.50 -11.63 -37.51
C GLU A 118 20.27 -12.65 -38.63
N GLU A 119 19.65 -12.23 -39.74
CA GLU A 119 19.75 -12.96 -40.99
C GLU A 119 20.21 -12.03 -42.12
N GLY A 120 21.44 -12.27 -42.57
CA GLY A 120 21.77 -12.17 -43.99
C GLY A 120 22.60 -10.98 -44.44
N ARG A 121 23.92 -10.99 -44.19
CA ARG A 121 24.87 -10.45 -45.17
C ARG A 121 26.04 -11.41 -45.38
N LYS A 122 25.87 -12.27 -46.39
CA LYS A 122 26.92 -13.17 -46.91
C LYS A 122 28.09 -12.35 -47.50
N PRO A 123 29.31 -12.94 -47.55
CA PRO A 123 30.55 -12.25 -47.89
C PRO A 123 30.65 -11.98 -49.39
N HIS A 124 31.20 -10.85 -49.78
CA HIS A 124 31.67 -10.63 -51.15
C HIS A 124 33.20 -10.63 -51.21
N ARG A 125 33.67 -11.38 -52.22
CA ARG A 125 35.02 -11.86 -52.51
C ARG A 125 36.09 -10.78 -52.59
N GLN A 126 37.32 -11.22 -52.27
CA GLN A 126 38.60 -10.65 -52.70
C GLN A 126 38.63 -10.40 -54.22
N ALA A 127 39.33 -9.34 -54.66
CA ALA A 127 40.54 -9.42 -55.49
C ALA A 127 40.91 -8.02 -56.02
N GLY A 128 42.14 -7.62 -55.75
CA GLY A 128 42.84 -6.45 -56.28
C GLY A 128 44.26 -6.47 -55.77
#